data_AF-A0A3D8PUQ3-F1
#
_entry.id   AF-A0A3D8PUQ3-F1
#
_cell.length_a   1.000
_cell.length_b   1.000
_cell.length_c   1.000
_cell.angle_alpha   90.00
_cell.angle_beta   90.00
_cell.angle_gamma   90.00
#
_symmetry.space_group_name_H-M   'P 1'
#
loop_
_entity.id
_entity.type
_entity.pdbx_description
1 polymer ?
#
loop_
_entity_poly.entity_id
_entity_poly.type
_entity_poly.pdbx_seq_one_letter_code
_entity_poly.pdbx_strand_id
1 'polypeptide(L)' 'MKYWLTSLGTSMAIIFGGGDLIRFVRDSDFYIAEFIGGIIGIIILIIGKFSKGTTKPDNNSLLK' A
#
# COMPACT_ATOMS: atom_id res chain seq x y z
N MET A 1 -2.95 7.66 -10.67
CA MET A 1 -3.10 7.38 -9.23
C MET A 1 -2.86 5.92 -8.86
N LYS A 2 -3.38 4.94 -9.62
CA LYS A 2 -3.24 3.51 -9.30
C LYS A 2 -1.78 3.06 -9.08
N TYR A 3 -0.90 3.33 -10.04
CA TYR A 3 0.52 2.94 -9.96
C TYR A 3 1.28 3.61 -8.81
N TRP A 4 0.93 4.86 -8.47
CA TRP A 4 1.56 5.58 -7.36
C TRP A 4 1.17 4.98 -6.01
N LEU A 5 -0.12 4.69 -5.81
CA LEU A 5 -0.61 3.97 -4.62
C LEU A 5 0.03 2.58 -4.50
N THR A 6 0.14 1.85 -5.61
CA THR A 6 0.80 0.53 -5.60
C THR A 6 2.28 0.65 -5.26
N SER A 7 2.99 1.63 -5.82
CA SER A 7 4.40 1.88 -5.51
C SER A 7 4.60 2.27 -4.04
N LEU A 8 3.78 3.17 -3.51
CA LEU A 8 3.86 3.62 -2.13
C LEU A 8 3.56 2.48 -1.16
N GLY A 9 2.50 1.71 -1.39
CA GLY A 9 2.17 0.54 -0.59
C GLY A 9 3.27 -0.52 -0.62
N THR A 10 3.89 -0.75 -1.78
CA THR A 10 5.03 -1.69 -1.92
C THR A 10 6.22 -1.24 -1.09
N SER A 11 6.64 0.02 -1.23
CA SER A 11 7.77 0.57 -0.48
C SER A 11 7.53 0.51 1.02
N MET A 12 6.33 0.85 1.47
CA MET A 12 5.96 0.85 2.89
C MET A 12 5.92 -0.56 3.46
N ALA A 13 5.37 -1.53 2.72
CA ALA A 13 5.39 -2.94 3.12
C ALA A 13 6.82 -3.51 3.19
N ILE A 14 7.71 -3.14 2.27
CA ILE A 14 9.11 -3.60 2.28
C ILE A 14 9.88 -2.96 3.44
N ILE A 15 9.82 -1.64 3.60
CA ILE A 15 10.61 -0.92 4.60
C ILE A 15 10.14 -1.30 6.02
N PHE A 16 8.84 -1.17 6.28
CA PHE A 16 8.30 -1.41 7.61
C PHE A 16 8.03 -2.89 7.87
N GLY A 17 7.34 -3.58 6.97
CA GLY A 17 7.03 -5.00 7.14
C GLY A 17 8.25 -5.91 6.96
N GLY A 18 9.08 -5.66 5.95
CA GLY A 18 10.33 -6.40 5.76
C GLY A 18 11.35 -6.12 6.87
N GLY A 19 11.46 -4.86 7.31
CA GLY A 19 12.30 -4.48 8.45
C GLY A 19 11.87 -5.16 9.76
N ASP A 20 10.56 -5.12 10.07
CA ASP A 20 9.97 -5.79 11.24
C ASP A 20 10.21 -7.31 11.17
N LEU A 21 9.98 -7.95 10.01
CA LEU A 21 10.19 -9.39 9.86
C LEU A 21 11.66 -9.79 10.10
N ILE A 22 12.61 -9.02 9.58
CA ILE A 22 14.05 -9.28 9.79
C ILE A 22 14.40 -9.17 11.27
N ARG A 23 13.93 -8.12 11.96
CA ARG A 23 14.16 -7.91 13.39
C ARG A 23 13.49 -8.98 14.24
N PHE A 24 12.25 -9.33 13.91
CA PHE A 24 11.53 -10.39 14.59
C PHE A 24 12.26 -11.72 14.49
N VAL A 25 12.76 -12.09 13.31
CA VAL A 25 13.49 -13.35 13.13
C VAL A 25 14.89 -13.30 13.77
N ARG A 26 15.60 -12.16 13.66
CA ARG A 26 16.98 -12.05 14.14
C ARG A 26 17.07 -11.84 15.65
N ASP A 27 16.27 -10.94 16.17
CA ASP A 27 16.37 -10.41 17.52
C ASP A 27 15.22 -10.94 18.43
N SER A 28 14.22 -11.65 17.87
CA SER A 28 13.00 -12.07 18.57
C SER A 28 12.24 -10.91 19.22
N ASP A 29 12.48 -9.69 18.72
CA ASP A 29 11.87 -8.45 19.18
C ASP A 29 10.81 -7.99 18.18
N PHE A 30 9.65 -7.61 18.70
CA PHE A 30 8.50 -7.24 17.90
C PHE A 30 8.23 -5.75 18.03
N TYR A 31 8.54 -5.01 16.97
CA TYR A 31 8.44 -3.57 16.97
C TYR A 31 7.07 -3.13 16.43
N ILE A 32 6.11 -3.00 17.34
CA ILE A 32 4.69 -2.74 17.02
C ILE A 32 4.49 -1.59 16.01
N ALA A 33 5.32 -0.54 16.08
CA ALA A 33 5.24 0.59 15.15
C ALA A 33 5.62 0.21 13.70
N GLU A 34 6.64 -0.63 13.53
CA GLU A 34 7.06 -1.14 12.22
C GLU A 34 6.05 -2.15 11.68
N PHE A 35 5.53 -3.02 12.54
CA PHE A 35 4.44 -3.91 12.19
C PHE A 35 3.20 -3.15 11.67
N ILE A 36 2.74 -2.14 12.40
CA ILE A 36 1.60 -1.30 11.98
C ILE A 36 1.90 -0.61 10.65
N GLY A 37 3.11 -0.07 10.47
CA GLY A 37 3.55 0.52 9.20
C GLY A 37 3.48 -0.47 8.03
N GLY A 38 3.90 -1.72 8.26
CA GLY A 38 3.80 -2.81 7.29
C GLY A 38 2.36 -3.15 6.94
N ILE A 39 1.47 -3.26 7.94
CA ILE A 39 0.04 -3.51 7.74
C ILE A 39 -0.62 -2.37 6.94
N ILE A 40 -0.31 -1.11 7.23
CA ILE A 40 -0.80 0.04 6.45
C ILE A 40 -0.32 -0.06 4.99
N GLY A 41 0.95 -0.43 4.76
CA GLY A 41 1.48 -0.68 3.42
C GLY A 41 0.69 -1.74 2.64
N ILE A 42 0.36 -2.86 3.30
CA ILE A 42 -0.47 -3.92 2.71
C ILE A 42 -1.88 -3.41 2.38
N ILE A 43 -2.51 -2.64 3.28
CA ILE A 43 -3.84 -2.05 3.03
C ILE A 43 -3.80 -1.13 1.80
N ILE A 44 -2.78 -0.27 1.70
CA ILE A 44 -2.60 0.62 0.54
C ILE A 44 -2.38 -0.19 -0.75
N LEU A 45 -1.65 -1.30 -0.70
CA LEU A 45 -1.49 -2.20 -1.85
C LEU A 45 -2.82 -2.82 -2.29
N ILE A 46 -3.63 -3.28 -1.34
CA ILE A 46 -4.96 -3.83 -1.61
C ILE A 46 -5.82 -2.76 -2.27
N ILE A 47 -5.90 -1.56 -1.68
CA ILE A 47 -6.66 -0.44 -2.27
C ILE A 47 -6.13 -0.10 -3.67
N GLY A 48 -4.81 0.02 -3.85
CA GLY A 48 -4.20 0.32 -5.14
C GLY A 48 -4.48 -0.75 -6.20
N LYS A 49 -4.45 -2.04 -5.85
CA LYS A 49 -4.68 -3.14 -6.79
C LYS A 49 -6.17 -3.29 -7.15
N PHE A 50 -7.04 -3.23 -6.14
CA PHE A 50 -8.47 -3.48 -6.25
C PHE A 50 -9.31 -2.23 -6.54
N SER A 51 -8.71 -1.03 -6.53
CA SER A 51 -9.33 0.18 -7.08
C SER A 51 -9.39 0.07 -8.61
N LYS A 52 -10.46 -0.58 -9.10
CA LYS A 52 -10.83 -0.66 -10.53
C LYS A 52 -12.22 -0.06 -10.77
N GLY A 53 -12.84 0.65 -9.82
CA GLY A 53 -14.29 0.81 -9.81
C GLY A 53 -14.91 2.15 -9.43
N THR A 54 -14.18 3.26 -9.36
CA THR A 54 -14.82 4.58 -9.07
C THR A 54 -14.41 5.71 -9.99
N THR A 55 -13.68 5.43 -11.09
CA THR A 55 -13.53 6.41 -12.17
C THR A 55 -14.85 6.47 -12.91
N LYS A 56 -15.76 7.32 -12.41
CA LYS A 56 -16.89 7.83 -13.15
C LYS A 56 -16.32 8.37 -14.47
N PRO A 57 -16.74 7.87 -15.65
CA PRO A 57 -16.35 8.50 -16.90
C PRO A 57 -16.96 9.90 -16.89
N ASP A 58 -16.11 10.92 -17.00
CA ASP A 58 -16.54 12.29 -17.22
C ASP A 58 -17.10 12.39 -18.64
N ASN A 59 -18.39 12.10 -18.75
CA ASN A 59 -19.19 12.22 -19.95
C ASN A 59 -19.41 13.69 -20.31
N ASN A 60 -18.38 14.38 -20.81
CA ASN A 60 -18.54 15.73 -21.35
C ASN A 60 -18.11 15.85 -22.82
N SER A 61 -18.41 14.83 -23.62
CA SER A 61 -18.24 14.85 -25.09
C SER A 61 -19.51 15.17 -25.88
N LEU A 62 -20.51 15.86 -25.28
CA LEU A 62 -21.78 16.20 -25.94
C LEU A 62 -21.93 17.68 -26.31
N LEU A 63 -20.83 18.33 -26.69
CA LEU A 63 -20.86 19.63 -27.37
C LEU A 63 -19.73 19.68 -28.41
N LYS A 64 -19.95 19.07 -29.58
CA LYS A 64 -19.30 19.49 -30.82
C LYS A 64 -20.26 19.36 -31.98
#